data_AF-A0A090R009-F1
#
_entry.id   AF-A0A090R009-F1
#
_cell.length_a   1.000
_cell.length_b   1.000
_cell.length_c   1.000
_cell.angle_alpha   90.00
_cell.angle_beta   90.00
_cell.angle_gamma   90.00
#
_symmetry.space_group_name_H-M   'P 1'
#
loop_
_entity.id
_entity.type
_entity.pdbx_description
1 polymer ?
#
loop_
_entity_poly.entity_id
_entity_poly.type
_entity_poly.pdbx_seq_one_letter_code
_entity_poly.pdbx_strand_id
1 'polypeptide(L)' 'MSAVSVKKAVCPDCQSTMEKLQACGSASYFCHSCNELKSKSRVQISFEMMD' A
#
# COMPACT_ATOMS: atom_id res chain seq x y z
N MET A 1 -21.67 9.29 13.26
CA MET A 1 -20.29 8.76 13.30
C MET A 1 -20.07 8.07 11.98
N SER A 2 -19.31 8.66 11.06
CA SER A 2 -19.10 8.10 9.72
C SER A 2 -17.80 7.31 9.73
N ALA A 3 -17.89 5.98 9.72
CA ALA A 3 -16.74 5.12 9.56
C ALA A 3 -16.12 5.32 8.17
N VAL A 4 -14.86 5.74 8.11
CA VAL A 4 -14.12 5.91 6.85
C VAL A 4 -13.24 4.68 6.65
N SER A 5 -13.44 3.97 5.53
CA SER A 5 -12.56 2.87 5.14
C SER A 5 -11.42 3.40 4.27
N VAL A 6 -10.19 3.30 4.80
CA VAL A 6 -8.97 3.73 4.11
C VAL A 6 -8.33 2.53 3.44
N LYS A 7 -8.03 2.64 2.14
CA LYS A 7 -7.25 1.65 1.39
C LYS A 7 -5.77 1.82 1.72
N LYS A 8 -5.14 0.78 2.26
CA LYS A 8 -3.69 0.69 2.47
C LYS A 8 -3.10 -0.42 1.62
N ALA A 9 -1.88 -0.18 1.13
CA ALA A 9 -1.10 -1.20 0.45
C ALA A 9 -0.17 -1.89 1.45
N VAL A 10 -0.05 -3.21 1.31
CA VAL A 10 0.71 -4.08 2.20
C VAL A 10 1.63 -4.95 1.36
N CYS A 11 2.86 -5.12 1.84
CA CYS A 11 3.87 -5.94 1.19
C CYS A 11 3.51 -7.43 1.29
N PRO A 12 3.48 -8.19 0.18
CA PRO A 12 3.13 -9.61 0.23
C PRO A 12 4.18 -10.46 0.95
N ASP A 13 5.43 -9.97 1.01
CA ASP A 13 6.56 -10.72 1.57
C ASP A 13 6.69 -10.51 3.09
N CYS A 14 6.66 -9.25 3.54
CA CYS A 14 6.88 -8.90 4.95
C CYS A 14 5.64 -8.37 5.67
N GLN A 15 4.49 -8.29 4.99
CA GLN A 15 3.22 -7.80 5.54
C GLN A 15 3.28 -6.38 6.14
N SER A 16 4.32 -5.61 5.81
CA SER A 16 4.46 -4.21 6.24
C SER A 16 3.66 -3.27 5.35
N THR A 17 3.16 -2.18 5.92
CA THR A 17 2.49 -1.12 5.15
C THR A 17 3.46 -0.49 4.16
N MET A 18 3.02 -0.36 2.91
CA MET A 18 3.81 0.17 1.82
C MET A 18 3.41 1.60 1.50
N GLU A 19 4.39 2.39 1.07
CA GLU A 19 4.14 3.74 0.57
C GLU A 19 3.71 3.71 -0.89
N LYS A 20 2.62 4.41 -1.22
CA LYS A 20 2.16 4.56 -2.60
C LYS A 20 2.87 5.74 -3.24
N LEU A 21 3.73 5.46 -4.21
CA LEU A 21 4.39 6.46 -5.04
C LEU A 21 3.59 6.66 -6.34
N GLN A 22 3.30 7.91 -6.69
CA GLN A 22 2.70 8.27 -7.97
C GLN A 22 3.72 9.02 -8.81
N ALA A 23 4.01 8.53 -10.02
CA ALA A 23 4.91 9.20 -10.95
C ALA A 23 4.39 9.05 -12.38
N CYS A 24 4.31 10.17 -13.11
CA CYS A 24 3.93 10.21 -14.53
C CYS A 24 2.64 9.43 -14.87
N GLY A 25 1.64 9.46 -13.99
CA GLY A 25 0.36 8.77 -14.16
C GLY A 25 0.36 7.28 -13.78
N SER A 26 1.49 6.72 -13.36
CA SER A 26 1.60 5.34 -12.87
C SER A 26 1.70 5.27 -11.35
N ALA A 27 1.27 4.13 -10.80
CA ALA A 27 1.34 3.82 -9.38
C ALA A 27 2.35 2.72 -9.09
N SER A 28 3.33 3.05 -8.25
CA SER A 28 4.30 2.12 -7.69
C SER A 28 4.15 2.08 -6.17
N TYR A 29 4.57 0.99 -5.55
CA TYR A 29 4.54 0.85 -4.10
C TYR A 29 5.94 0.55 -3.60
N PHE A 30 6.40 1.31 -2.61
CA PHE A 30 7.70 1.11 -2.02
C PHE A 30 7.58 0.46 -0.64
N CYS A 31 8.29 -0.64 -0.44
CA CYS A 31 8.36 -1.30 0.85
C CYS A 31 9.60 -0.79 1.58
N HIS A 32 9.41 -0.02 2.65
CA HIS A 32 10.52 0.46 3.48
C HIS A 32 11.21 -0.68 4.24
N SER A 33 10.47 -1.71 4.66
CA SER A 33 11.04 -2.86 5.38
C SER A 33 11.95 -3.73 4.51
N CYS A 34 11.60 -3.92 3.23
CA CYS A 34 12.42 -4.65 2.27
C CYS A 34 13.36 -3.75 1.46
N ASN A 35 13.18 -2.42 1.58
CA ASN A 35 13.84 -1.40 0.76
C ASN A 35 13.72 -1.67 -0.75
N GLU A 36 12.53 -2.03 -1.23
CA GLU A 36 12.29 -2.50 -2.60
C GLU A 36 10.99 -1.91 -3.20
N LEU A 37 11.02 -1.61 -4.50
CA LEU A 37 9.83 -1.25 -5.29
C LEU A 37 9.04 -2.50 -5.69
N LYS A 38 7.74 -2.53 -5.36
CA LYS A 38 6.79 -3.55 -5.80
C LYS A 38 5.74 -2.94 -6.74
N SER A 39 5.36 -3.73 -7.74
CA SER A 39 4.34 -3.39 -8.73
C SER A 39 2.94 -3.41 -8.11
N LYS A 40 2.03 -2.58 -8.62
CA LYS A 40 0.62 -2.55 -8.18
C LYS A 40 -0.09 -3.91 -8.22
N SER A 41 0.27 -4.78 -9.17
CA SER A 41 -0.31 -6.11 -9.30
C SER A 41 0.14 -7.12 -8.24
N ARG A 42 1.27 -6.87 -7.56
CA ARG A 42 1.84 -7.79 -6.57
C ARG A 42 1.53 -7.40 -5.13
N VAL A 43 1.21 -6.14 -4.88
CA VAL A 43 0.90 -5.67 -3.52
C VAL A 43 -0.49 -6.10 -3.09
N GLN A 44 -0.65 -6.36 -1.79
CA GLN A 44 -1.97 -6.64 -1.21
C GLN A 44 -2.63 -5.33 -0.77
N ILE A 45 -3.93 -5.19 -1.02
CA ILE A 45 -4.69 -4.01 -0.61
C ILE A 45 -5.60 -4.40 0.56
N SER A 46 -5.36 -3.78 1.71
CA SER A 46 -6.17 -3.95 2.91
C SER A 46 -7.02 -2.70 3.14
N PHE A 47 -8.23 -2.90 3.66
CA PHE A 47 -9.12 -1.82 4.05
C PHE A 47 -9.14 -1.75 5.57
N GLU A 48 -8.64 -0.65 6.11
CA GLU A 48 -8.72 -0.39 7.54
C GLU A 48 -9.86 0.59 7.80
N MET A 49 -10.70 0.25 8.77
CA MET A 49 -11.72 1.17 9.27
C MET A 49 -11.03 2.13 10.23
N MET A 50 -11.03 3.41 9.90
CA MET A 50 -10.53 4.46 10.77
C MET A 50 -11.74 5.22 11.31
N ASP A 51 -11.92 5.13 12.63
CA ASP A 51 -12.93 5.87 13.40
C ASP A 51 -12.53 7.34 13.60
#